data_AF-A0A069SBN1-F1
#
_entry.id   AF-A0A069SBN1-F1
#
_cell.length_a   1.000
_cell.length_b   1.000
_cell.length_c   1.000
_cell.angle_alpha   90.00
_cell.angle_beta   90.00
_cell.angle_gamma   90.00
#
_symmetry.space_group_name_H-M   'P 1'
#
loop_
_entity.id
_entity.type
_entity.pdbx_description
1 polymer ?
#
loop_
_entity_poly.entity_id
_entity_poly.type
_entity_poly.pdbx_seq_one_letter_code
_entity_poly.pdbx_strand_id
1 'polypeptide(L)'
;MKKIHVLLGQIDDVIAREKSSENNEEVGFTPAMLTEMAGELRHALEQVSEPSAKEEKTELKKKRKQLKELEEHRDKLQEYDCHPETLQERNSYSKTDTRTLLL
;
A
#
# COMPACT_ATOMS: atom_id res chain seq x y z
N MET A 1 20.52 -27.76 33.23
CA MET A 1 19.89 -27.30 31.98
C MET A 1 18.76 -26.26 32.15
N LYS A 2 18.53 -25.67 33.34
CA LYS A 2 17.45 -24.67 33.52
C LYS A 2 17.83 -23.25 33.07
N LYS A 3 19.11 -22.88 33.22
CA LYS A 3 19.61 -21.54 32.89
C LYS A 3 19.57 -21.23 31.39
N ILE A 4 19.82 -22.22 30.54
CA ILE A 4 19.75 -22.07 29.08
C ILE A 4 18.32 -21.78 28.64
N HIS A 5 17.34 -22.49 29.21
CA HIS A 5 15.92 -22.28 28.88
C HIS A 5 15.45 -20.88 29.28
N VAL A 6 15.89 -20.37 30.44
CA VAL A 6 15.58 -19.00 30.88
C VAL A 6 16.20 -17.96 29.94
N LEU A 7 17.46 -18.14 29.52
CA LEU A 7 18.12 -17.23 28.59
C LEU A 7 17.45 -17.20 27.22
N LEU A 8 16.99 -18.37 26.72
CA LEU A 8 16.24 -18.45 25.47
C LEU A 8 14.91 -17.69 25.55
N GLY A 9 14.16 -17.87 26.65
CA GLY A 9 12.92 -17.11 26.86
C GLY A 9 13.14 -15.60 26.91
N GLN A 10 14.23 -15.14 27.53
CA GLN A 10 14.58 -13.72 27.55
C GLN A 10 14.93 -13.16 26.16
N ILE A 11 15.54 -13.98 25.29
CA ILE A 11 15.82 -13.60 23.90
C ILE A 11 14.51 -13.49 23.11
N ASP A 12 13.60 -14.46 23.28
CA ASP A 12 12.29 -14.44 22.63
C ASP A 12 11.47 -13.22 23.04
N ASP A 13 11.47 -12.87 24.34
CA ASP A 13 10.79 -11.68 24.87
C ASP A 13 11.35 -10.37 24.28
N VAL A 14 12.69 -10.28 24.10
CA VAL A 14 13.35 -9.12 23.48
C VAL A 14 12.98 -9.02 22.00
N ILE A 15 12.97 -10.15 21.27
CA ILE A 15 12.58 -10.20 19.85
C ILE A 15 11.11 -9.78 19.67
N ALA A 16 10.21 -10.33 20.49
CA ALA A 16 8.78 -10.01 20.44
C ALA A 16 8.54 -8.51 20.70
N ARG A 17 9.24 -7.93 21.68
CA ARG A 17 9.16 -6.50 21.98
C ARG A 17 9.68 -5.65 20.82
N GLU A 18 10.82 -6.00 20.23
CA GLU A 18 11.39 -5.29 19.09
C GLU A 18 10.41 -5.31 17.89
N LYS A 19 9.85 -6.48 17.58
CA LYS A 19 8.86 -6.65 16.50
C LYS A 19 7.54 -5.93 16.75
N SER A 20 7.15 -5.74 18.01
CA SER A 20 5.99 -4.91 18.38
C SER A 20 6.28 -3.42 18.40
N SER A 21 7.54 -3.02 18.56
CA SER A 21 7.98 -1.60 18.60
C SER A 21 8.23 -1.01 17.21
N GLU A 22 8.42 -1.86 16.20
CA GLU A 22 7.97 -1.53 14.85
C GLU A 22 6.46 -1.38 14.94
N ASN A 23 5.99 -0.15 15.18
CA ASN A 23 4.62 0.27 14.94
C ASN A 23 4.27 -0.11 13.50
N ASN A 24 3.85 -1.36 13.30
CA ASN A 24 3.15 -1.84 12.12
C ASN A 24 1.72 -1.32 12.19
N GLU A 25 1.55 -0.03 12.50
CA GLU A 25 0.41 0.69 11.97
C GLU A 25 0.71 0.73 10.48
N GLU A 26 0.25 -0.30 9.78
CA GLU A 26 0.25 -0.36 8.34
C GLU A 26 -0.53 0.88 7.91
N VAL A 27 0.20 1.96 7.56
CA VAL A 27 -0.40 3.18 7.07
C VAL A 27 -0.99 2.83 5.72
N GLY A 28 -2.24 2.40 5.75
CA GLY A 28 -3.02 2.06 4.59
C GLY A 28 -3.24 3.33 3.78
N PHE A 29 -2.61 3.41 2.61
CA PHE A 29 -2.95 4.46 1.67
C PHE A 29 -4.28 4.14 1.02
N THR A 30 -5.13 5.14 0.84
CA THR A 30 -6.34 5.04 0.03
C THR A 30 -6.15 5.81 -1.28
N PRO A 31 -6.87 5.47 -2.36
CA PRO A 31 -6.81 6.23 -3.61
C PRO A 31 -7.16 7.71 -3.42
N ALA A 32 -8.05 8.02 -2.47
CA ALA A 32 -8.43 9.39 -2.12
C ALA A 32 -7.25 10.17 -1.51
N MET A 33 -6.52 9.59 -0.55
CA MET A 33 -5.33 10.21 0.04
C MET A 33 -4.24 10.47 -1.00
N LEU A 34 -4.02 9.52 -1.92
CA LEU A 34 -3.07 9.72 -3.02
C LEU A 34 -3.52 10.86 -3.96
N THR A 35 -4.84 10.96 -4.21
CA THR A 35 -5.41 12.05 -5.02
C THR A 35 -5.21 13.42 -4.35
N GLU A 36 -5.40 13.50 -3.04
CA GLU A 36 -5.16 14.72 -2.26
C GLU A 36 -3.69 15.15 -2.33
N MET A 37 -2.75 14.26 -2.02
CA MET A 37 -1.31 14.54 -2.07
C MET A 37 -0.84 14.94 -3.49
N ALA A 38 -1.35 14.29 -4.54
CA ALA A 38 -1.08 14.67 -5.91
C ALA A 38 -1.62 16.08 -6.23
N GLY A 39 -2.81 16.42 -5.72
CA GLY A 39 -3.42 17.74 -5.85
C GLY A 39 -2.57 18.84 -5.22
N GLU A 40 -2.14 18.64 -3.98
CA GLU A 40 -1.26 19.57 -3.27
C GLU A 40 0.07 19.77 -4.01
N LEU A 41 0.71 18.67 -4.43
CA LEU A 41 1.99 18.74 -5.13
C LEU A 41 1.86 19.43 -6.49
N ARG A 42 0.77 19.17 -7.24
CA ARG A 42 0.48 19.84 -8.51
C ARG A 42 0.26 21.34 -8.31
N HIS A 43 -0.53 21.74 -7.31
CA HIS A 43 -0.74 23.14 -7.00
C HIS A 43 0.58 23.82 -6.60
N ALA A 44 1.39 23.18 -5.76
CA ALA A 44 2.71 23.69 -5.40
C ALA A 44 3.62 23.86 -6.62
N LEU A 45 3.55 22.95 -7.62
CA LEU A 45 4.32 23.05 -8.86
C LEU A 45 3.82 24.14 -9.80
N GLU A 46 2.53 24.49 -9.77
CA GLU A 46 1.94 25.54 -10.59
C GLU A 46 2.27 26.94 -10.06
N GLN A 47 2.45 27.08 -8.74
CA GLN A 47 2.90 28.32 -8.10
C GLN A 47 4.40 28.60 -8.29
N VAL A 48 5.18 27.61 -8.74
CA VAL A 48 6.62 27.80 -9.02
C VAL A 48 6.76 28.54 -10.35
N SER A 49 7.27 29.76 -10.29
CA SER A 49 7.65 30.56 -11.47
C SER A 49 8.73 29.86 -12.30
N GLU A 50 8.91 30.29 -13.56
CA GLU A 50 9.90 29.67 -14.45
C GLU A 50 11.29 29.60 -13.80
N PRO A 51 11.87 28.40 -13.64
CA PRO A 51 13.14 28.24 -12.99
C PRO A 51 14.26 28.84 -13.86
N SER A 52 15.01 29.77 -13.27
CA SER A 52 16.11 30.46 -13.95
C SER A 52 17.41 29.66 -13.83
N ALA A 53 17.63 29.01 -12.68
CA ALA A 53 18.83 28.25 -12.39
C ALA A 53 18.75 26.79 -12.87
N LYS A 54 19.92 26.21 -13.23
CA LYS A 54 20.01 24.80 -13.64
C LYS A 54 19.58 23.83 -12.54
N GLU A 55 19.91 24.15 -11.29
CA GLU A 55 19.56 23.33 -10.12
C GLU A 55 18.05 23.32 -9.88
N GLU A 56 17.40 24.49 -9.92
CA GLU A 56 15.94 24.63 -9.83
C GLU A 56 15.22 23.81 -10.92
N LYS A 57 15.73 23.82 -12.15
CA LYS A 57 15.19 22.99 -13.25
C LYS A 57 15.27 21.50 -12.94
N THR A 58 16.36 21.04 -12.32
CA THR A 58 16.51 19.62 -11.97
C THR A 58 15.58 19.22 -10.84
N GLU A 59 15.42 20.06 -9.81
CA GLU A 59 14.50 19.81 -8.70
C GLU A 59 13.04 19.82 -9.16
N LEU A 60 12.67 20.75 -10.04
CA LEU A 60 11.33 20.80 -10.63
C LEU A 60 11.05 19.54 -11.46
N LYS A 61 12.03 19.06 -12.23
CA LYS A 61 11.91 17.79 -12.98
C LYS A 61 11.75 16.58 -12.06
N LYS A 62 12.48 16.52 -10.93
CA LYS A 62 12.32 15.45 -9.93
C LYS A 62 10.92 15.47 -9.31
N LYS A 63 10.44 16.64 -8.89
CA LYS A 63 9.09 16.79 -8.32
C LYS A 63 7.98 16.40 -9.30
N ARG A 64 8.12 16.78 -10.58
CA ARG A 64 7.19 16.31 -11.64
C ARG A 64 7.20 14.79 -11.81
N LYS A 65 8.36 14.15 -11.67
CA LYS A 65 8.46 12.69 -11.71
C LYS A 65 7.76 12.04 -10.51
N GLN A 66 7.94 12.60 -9.31
CA GLN A 66 7.26 12.14 -8.10
C GLN A 66 5.73 12.25 -8.23
N LEU A 67 5.23 13.34 -8.81
CA LEU A 67 3.79 13.50 -9.08
C LEU A 67 3.26 12.37 -9.97
N LYS A 68 3.97 12.05 -11.06
CA LYS A 68 3.59 10.97 -11.99
C LYS A 68 3.56 9.60 -11.32
N GLU A 69 4.55 9.31 -10.49
CA GLU A 69 4.63 8.04 -9.73
C GLU A 69 3.47 7.91 -8.73
N LEU A 70 3.12 9.02 -8.07
CA LEU A 70 2.00 9.07 -7.13
C LEU A 70 0.65 8.81 -7.82
N GLU A 71 0.45 9.41 -9.01
CA GLU A 71 -0.73 9.15 -9.85
C GLU A 71 -0.79 7.69 -10.34
N GLU A 72 0.33 7.10 -10.75
CA GLU A 72 0.39 5.69 -11.15
C GLU A 72 0.08 4.74 -9.99
N HIS A 73 0.52 5.06 -8.76
CA HIS A 73 0.17 4.29 -7.57
C HIS A 73 -1.32 4.41 -7.24
N ARG A 74 -1.91 5.60 -7.39
CA ARG A 74 -3.34 5.82 -7.21
C ARG A 74 -4.14 4.96 -8.17
N ASP A 75 -3.79 4.98 -9.46
CA ASP A 75 -4.50 4.23 -10.49
C ASP A 75 -4.44 2.72 -10.24
N LYS A 76 -3.27 2.19 -9.87
CA LYS A 76 -3.12 0.78 -9.49
C LYS A 76 -3.97 0.42 -8.28
N LEU A 77 -3.96 1.26 -7.24
CA LEU A 77 -4.72 0.98 -6.02
C LEU A 77 -6.23 0.99 -6.29
N GLN A 78 -6.69 1.90 -7.16
CA GLN A 78 -8.09 1.94 -7.61
C GLN A 78 -8.45 0.68 -8.43
N GLU A 79 -7.54 0.15 -9.24
CA GLU A 79 -7.76 -1.11 -9.98
C GLU A 79 -7.99 -2.29 -9.03
N TYR A 80 -7.23 -2.37 -7.93
CA TYR A 80 -7.43 -3.40 -6.89
C TYR A 80 -8.79 -3.27 -6.20
N ASP A 81 -9.22 -2.05 -5.89
CA ASP A 81 -10.55 -1.79 -5.29
C ASP A 81 -11.70 -2.19 -6.22
N CYS A 82 -11.50 -2.10 -7.55
CA CYS A 82 -12.47 -2.51 -8.57
C CYS A 82 -12.37 -4.00 -8.96
N HIS A 83 -11.29 -4.69 -8.60
CA HIS A 83 -11.07 -6.10 -8.95
C HIS A 83 -12.09 -7.13 -8.39
N PRO A 84 -12.76 -6.95 -7.23
CA PRO A 84 -13.72 -7.96 -6.73
C PRO A 84 -14.93 -8.18 -7.66
N GLU A 85 -15.28 -7.21 -8.53
CA GLU A 85 -16.35 -7.37 -9.51
C GLU A 85 -16.00 -8.39 -10.62
N THR A 86 -14.72 -8.59 -10.93
CA THR A 86 -14.28 -9.50 -12.01
C THR A 86 -14.12 -10.96 -11.57
N LEU A 87 -14.03 -11.22 -10.26
CA LEU A 87 -13.94 -12.57 -9.71
C LEU A 87 -15.29 -13.19 -9.37
N GLN A 88 -16.34 -12.37 -9.20
CA GLN A 88 -17.70 -12.87 -8.93
C GLN A 88 -18.34 -13.53 -10.17
N GLU A 89 -18.05 -13.03 -11.38
CA GLU A 89 -18.45 -13.65 -12.66
C GLU A 89 -17.85 -15.06 -12.85
N ARG A 90 -16.64 -15.29 -12.34
CA ARG A 90 -15.97 -16.60 -12.39
C ARG A 90 -16.46 -17.57 -11.30
N ASN A 91 -17.26 -17.09 -10.34
CA ASN A 91 -17.89 -17.91 -9.30
C ASN A 91 -19.37 -18.15 -9.61
N SER A 92 -19.69 -18.53 -10.85
CA SER A 92 -20.87 -19.34 -11.12
C SER A 92 -20.51 -20.81 -10.94
N TYR A 93 -20.06 -21.20 -9.73
CA TYR A 93 -19.88 -22.61 -9.41
C TYR A 93 -21.24 -23.29 -9.53
N SER A 94 -21.37 -24.09 -10.59
CA SER A 94 -22.51 -24.96 -10.88
C SER A 94 -23.08 -25.52 -9.58
N LYS A 95 -24.38 -25.29 -9.33
CA LYS A 95 -25.15 -26.09 -8.38
C LYS A 95 -25.19 -27.51 -8.92
N THR A 96 -24.09 -28.23 -8.74
CA THR A 96 -24.02 -29.64 -9.05
C THR A 96 -24.77 -30.33 -7.92
N ASP A 97 -26.06 -30.51 -8.16
CA ASP A 97 -26.79 -31.73 -7.89
C ASP A 97 -26.46 -32.37 -6.53
N THR A 98 -27.17 -31.96 -5.47
CA THR A 98 -27.38 -32.87 -4.34
C THR A 98 -28.53 -33.81 -4.69
N ARG A 99 -28.35 -34.66 -5.71
CA ARG A 99 -29.08 -35.93 -5.78
C ARG A 99 -28.44 -36.86 -4.76
N THR A 100 -28.74 -36.61 -3.50
CA THR A 100 -28.51 -37.58 -2.43
C THR A 100 -29.57 -38.66 -2.58
N LEU A 101 -29.25 -39.67 -3.39
CA LEU A 101 -29.77 -41.02 -3.18
C LEU A 101 -29.25 -41.49 -1.81
N LEU A 102 -30.15 -41.63 -0.84
CA LEU A 102 -30.03 -42.61 0.25
C LEU A 102 -31.39 -42.79 0.95
N LEU A 103 -31.95 -43.97 0.67
CA LEU A 103 -33.13 -44.66 1.24
C LEU A 103 -34.51 -44.17 0.82
#